data_AF-A0A531M6C2-F1
#
_entry.id   AF-A0A531M6C2-F1
#
_cell.length_a   1.000
_cell.length_b   1.000
_cell.length_c   1.000
_cell.angle_alpha   90.00
_cell.angle_beta   90.00
_cell.angle_gamma   90.00
#
_symmetry.space_group_name_H-M   'P 1'
#
loop_
_entity.id
_entity.type
_entity.pdbx_description
1 polymer ?
#
loop_
_entity_poly.entity_id
_entity_poly.type
_entity_poly.pdbx_seq_one_letter_code
_entity_poly.pdbx_strand_id
1 'polypeptide(L)' 'MHAAISEKTAPEVQSLGDRRVWSLEEAQALHDAPFNDLLFQAQTVHRQNFDPNKVQLSRLLSIKTGGCPEDCGYCSQSA' A
#
# COMPACT_ATOMS: atom_id res chain seq x y z
N MET A 1 12.72 -33.62 -22.28
CA MET A 1 12.93 -33.98 -20.87
C MET A 1 12.41 -32.80 -20.06
N HIS A 2 11.25 -32.98 -19.43
CA HIS A 2 10.55 -31.95 -18.68
C HIS A 2 11.30 -31.69 -17.36
N ALA A 3 11.67 -30.43 -17.10
CA ALA A 3 12.04 -29.99 -15.76
C ALA A 3 10.90 -29.11 -15.26
N ALA A 4 10.31 -29.55 -14.15
CA ALA A 4 9.07 -29.09 -13.56
C ALA A 4 9.07 -27.60 -13.21
N ILE A 5 7.96 -26.95 -13.57
CA ILE A 5 7.44 -25.76 -12.93
C ILE A 5 7.43 -25.96 -11.41
N SER A 6 8.23 -25.17 -10.70
CA SER A 6 8.19 -25.09 -9.24
C SER A 6 6.82 -24.54 -8.84
N GLU A 7 5.95 -25.41 -8.35
CA GLU A 7 4.70 -25.04 -7.68
C GLU A 7 5.04 -24.12 -6.49
N LYS A 8 4.91 -22.81 -6.68
CA LYS A 8 4.90 -21.85 -5.59
C LYS A 8 3.56 -22.03 -4.86
N THR A 9 3.57 -22.83 -3.80
CA THR A 9 2.48 -22.90 -2.84
C THR A 9 2.11 -21.49 -2.40
N ALA A 10 0.87 -21.07 -2.64
CA ALA A 10 0.35 -19.79 -2.17
C ALA A 10 0.56 -19.69 -0.65
N PRO A 11 1.06 -18.58 -0.10
CA PRO A 11 1.34 -18.53 1.31
C PRO A 11 0.03 -18.49 2.08
N GLU A 12 -0.01 -19.33 3.11
CA GLU A 12 -1.09 -19.42 4.07
C GLU A 12 -1.23 -18.06 4.79
N VAL A 13 -2.44 -17.53 4.88
CA VAL A 13 -2.72 -16.25 5.55
C VAL A 13 -2.40 -16.40 7.04
N GLN A 14 -1.30 -15.80 7.48
CA GLN A 14 -0.87 -15.85 8.87
C GLN A 14 -1.64 -14.81 9.70
N SER A 15 -2.04 -15.15 10.93
CA SER A 15 -2.60 -14.19 11.89
C SER A 15 -1.62 -13.92 13.02
N LEU A 16 -1.44 -12.65 13.40
CA LEU A 16 -0.75 -12.26 14.62
C LEU A 16 -1.81 -11.89 15.68
N GLY A 17 -2.28 -12.89 16.41
CA GLY A 17 -3.43 -12.74 17.32
C GLY A 17 -4.71 -12.43 16.56
N ASP A 18 -5.51 -11.47 17.03
CA ASP A 18 -6.75 -11.03 16.35
C ASP A 18 -6.51 -10.16 15.10
N ARG A 19 -5.24 -9.91 14.74
CA ARG A 19 -4.89 -9.12 13.56
C ARG A 19 -4.62 -10.01 12.36
N ARG A 20 -5.39 -9.77 11.30
CA ARG A 20 -5.09 -10.28 9.96
C ARG A 20 -3.77 -9.70 9.47
N VAL A 21 -2.85 -10.57 9.04
CA VAL A 21 -1.66 -10.18 8.28
C VAL A 21 -1.96 -10.39 6.81
N TRP A 22 -1.55 -9.44 5.97
CA TRP A 22 -1.69 -9.54 4.52
C TRP A 22 -0.47 -10.22 3.92
N SER A 23 -0.69 -11.18 3.02
CA SER A 23 0.38 -11.75 2.20
C SER A 23 0.73 -10.82 1.03
N LEU A 24 1.88 -11.07 0.39
CA LEU A 24 2.29 -10.34 -0.81
C LEU A 24 1.30 -10.57 -1.97
N GLU A 25 0.83 -11.79 -2.12
CA GLU A 25 -0.11 -12.25 -3.15
C GLU A 25 -1.48 -11.61 -2.95
N GLU A 26 -1.95 -11.50 -1.70
CA GLU A 26 -3.20 -10.80 -1.40
C GLU A 26 -3.09 -9.30 -1.72
N ALA A 27 -1.96 -8.66 -1.38
CA ALA A 27 -1.71 -7.27 -1.72
C ALA A 27 -1.61 -7.06 -3.23
N GLN A 28 -0.94 -7.97 -3.95
CA GLN A 28 -0.82 -7.96 -5.40
C GLN A 28 -2.19 -8.13 -6.08
N ALA A 29 -3.02 -9.04 -5.58
CA ALA A 29 -4.37 -9.25 -6.11
C ALA A 29 -5.26 -8.00 -5.97
N LEU A 30 -5.11 -7.23 -4.89
CA LEU A 30 -5.79 -5.94 -4.75
C LEU A 30 -5.24 -4.89 -5.70
N HIS A 31 -3.92 -4.82 -5.87
CA HIS A 31 -3.28 -3.89 -6.79
C HIS A 31 -3.73 -4.14 -8.24
N ASP A 32 -3.88 -5.40 -8.63
CA ASP A 32 -4.23 -5.82 -9.98
C ASP A 32 -5.74 -5.93 -10.21
N ALA A 33 -6.56 -5.58 -9.20
CA ALA A 33 -8.01 -5.63 -9.30
C ALA A 33 -8.56 -4.64 -10.36
N PRO A 34 -9.72 -4.94 -10.99
CA PRO A 34 -10.35 -3.99 -11.90
C PRO A 34 -10.58 -2.65 -11.20
N PHE A 35 -10.04 -1.58 -11.80
CA PHE A 35 -9.92 -0.27 -11.15
C PHE A 35 -11.24 0.27 -10.55
N ASN A 36 -12.34 0.17 -11.30
CA ASN A 36 -13.63 0.68 -10.84
C ASN A 36 -14.22 -0.15 -9.68
N ASP A 37 -14.01 -1.46 -9.69
CA ASP A 37 -14.45 -2.35 -8.61
C ASP A 37 -13.62 -2.09 -7.34
N LEU A 38 -12.32 -1.89 -7.49
CA LEU A 38 -11.41 -1.52 -6.41
C LEU A 38 -11.80 -0.16 -5.80
N LEU A 39 -12.11 0.84 -6.62
CA LEU A 39 -12.59 2.14 -6.14
C LEU A 39 -13.88 2.01 -5.34
N PHE A 40 -14.84 1.21 -5.82
CA PHE A 40 -16.10 0.99 -5.11
C PHE A 40 -15.88 0.29 -3.76
N GLN A 41 -15.03 -0.74 -3.73
CA GLN A 41 -14.63 -1.42 -2.50
C GLN A 41 -13.95 -0.46 -1.52
N ALA A 42 -13.02 0.36 -1.99
CA ALA A 42 -12.31 1.33 -1.17
C ALA A 42 -13.27 2.36 -0.55
N GLN A 43 -14.21 2.89 -1.32
CA GLN A 43 -15.24 3.81 -0.82
C GLN A 43 -16.15 3.15 0.22
N THR A 44 -16.50 1.88 0.01
CA THR A 44 -17.33 1.11 0.95
C THR A 44 -16.62 0.97 2.29
N VAL A 45 -15.35 0.56 2.30
CA VAL A 45 -14.54 0.45 3.52
C VAL A 45 -14.35 1.82 4.18
N HIS A 46 -14.08 2.87 3.42
CA HIS A 46 -13.93 4.21 3.96
C HIS A 46 -15.19 4.69 4.71
N ARG A 47 -16.37 4.53 4.10
CA ARG A 47 -17.68 4.91 4.68
C ARG A 47 -18.04 4.11 5.94
N GLN A 48 -17.55 2.88 6.08
CA GLN A 48 -17.77 2.06 7.27
C GLN A 48 -16.95 2.52 8.48
N ASN A 49 -15.82 3.18 8.25
CA ASN A 49 -14.83 3.46 9.30
C ASN A 49 -14.62 4.95 9.57
N PHE A 50 -15.02 5.83 8.64
CA PHE A 50 -14.81 7.27 8.73
C PHE A 50 -16.09 8.03 8.36
N ASP A 51 -16.18 9.29 8.83
CA ASP A 51 -17.16 10.23 8.28
C ASP A 51 -16.77 10.53 6.82
N PRO A 52 -17.60 10.11 5.85
CA PRO A 52 -17.21 10.13 4.44
C PRO A 52 -17.09 11.54 3.84
N ASN A 53 -17.57 12.57 4.55
CA ASN A 53 -17.51 13.95 4.08
C ASN A 53 -16.60 14.81 4.96
N LYS A 54 -15.81 14.21 5.86
CA LYS A 54 -14.85 14.90 6.71
C LYS A 54 -13.43 14.65 6.26
N VAL A 55 -12.64 15.71 6.16
CA VAL A 55 -11.22 15.66 5.79
C VAL A 55 -10.36 16.18 6.92
N GLN A 56 -9.21 15.52 7.16
CA GLN A 56 -8.21 15.95 8.11
C GLN A 56 -7.27 16.97 7.45
N LEU A 57 -7.02 18.11 8.11
CA LEU A 57 -6.13 19.16 7.62
C LEU A 57 -4.86 19.26 8.48
N SER A 58 -3.70 19.13 7.83
CA SER A 58 -2.38 19.23 8.45
C SER A 58 -1.57 20.37 7.82
N ARG A 59 -0.71 21.03 8.60
CA ARG A 59 0.26 22.03 8.13
C ARG A 59 1.66 21.60 8.52
N LEU A 60 2.59 21.63 7.56
CA LEU A 60 4.00 21.38 7.77
C LEU A 60 4.84 22.59 7.35
N LEU A 61 6.06 22.68 7.89
CA LEU A 61 7.07 23.69 7.54
C LEU A 61 8.42 22.98 7.40
N SER A 62 9.11 23.24 6.29
CA SER A 62 10.50 22.80 6.12
C SER A 62 11.41 23.72 6.92
N ILE A 63 11.93 23.24 8.06
CA ILE A 63 12.80 24.05 8.93
C ILE A 63 14.15 24.36 8.27
N LYS A 64 14.61 23.48 7.37
CA LYS A 64 15.79 23.67 6.52
C LYS A 64 15.50 23.05 5.15
N THR A 65 15.79 23.80 4.09
CA THR A 65 15.57 23.35 2.71
C THR A 65 16.89 23.31 1.94
N GLY A 66 17.10 22.23 1.21
CA GLY A 66 18.27 22.02 0.34
C GLY A 66 19.53 21.54 1.07
N GLY A 67 20.55 21.19 0.29
CA GLY A 67 21.81 20.63 0.80
C GLY A 67 21.60 19.28 1.51
N CYS A 68 20.67 18.46 1.00
CA CYS A 68 20.42 17.11 1.50
C CYS A 68 21.53 16.19 0.93
N PRO A 69 22.33 15.53 1.77
CA PRO A 69 23.45 14.68 1.30
C PRO A 69 23.01 13.34 0.72
N GLU A 70 21.76 12.95 0.91
CA GLU A 70 21.20 11.72 0.36
C GLU A 70 20.96 11.85 -1.15
N ASP A 71 20.98 10.71 -1.86
CA ASP A 71 20.72 10.59 -3.31
C ASP A 71 19.35 9.95 -3.56
N CYS A 72 18.29 10.70 -3.24
CA CYS A 72 16.91 10.28 -3.41
C CYS A 72 16.42 10.67 -4.81
N GLY A 73 16.26 9.71 -5.72
CA GLY A 73 15.88 9.95 -7.13
C GLY A 73 14.53 10.64 -7.40
N TYR A 74 13.76 10.97 -6.36
CA TYR A 74 12.49 11.71 -6.42
C TYR A 74 12.51 13.05 -5.67
N CYS A 75 13.53 13.32 -4.87
CA CYS A 75 13.55 14.46 -3.96
C CYS A 75 14.27 15.65 -4.60
N SER A 76 13.59 16.80 -4.71
CA SER A 76 14.18 18.04 -5.25
C SER A 76 15.27 18.68 -4.37
N GLN A 77 15.50 18.16 -3.18
CA GLN A 77 16.52 18.65 -2.24
C GLN A 77 17.79 17.80 -2.22
N SER A 78 17.74 16.63 -2.87
CA SER A 78 18.88 15.76 -3.13
C SER A 78 19.94 16.51 -3.94
N ALA A 79 21.22 16.37 -3.57
CA ALA A 79 22.34 17.07 -4.19
C ALA A 79 23.38 16.10 -4.80
#